data_AF-A0A1G3IMP4-F1
#
_entry.id   AF-A0A1G3IMP4-F1
#
_cell.length_a   1.000
_cell.length_b   1.000
_cell.length_c   1.000
_cell.angle_alpha   90.00
_cell.angle_beta   90.00
_cell.angle_gamma   90.00
#
_symmetry.space_group_name_H-M   'P 1'
#
loop_
_entity.id
_entity.type
_entity.pdbx_description
1 polymer ?
#
loop_
_entity_poly.entity_id
_entity_poly.type
_entity_poly.pdbx_seq_one_letter_code
_entity_poly.pdbx_strand_id
1 'polypeptide(L)'
;MALIFFVIALVGVCFSMFCYGSSFGKVRRHVQLYHPQLFNDLGLDYPTLLLGPRDGFWRVQEFISRKGYLQLSDDTLTALCINASRWLFLSMVFFIVMFSSVLSNFVF
;
A
#
# COMPACT_ATOMS: atom_id res chain seq x y z
N MET A 1 27.19 12.41 -6.95
CA MET A 1 26.77 11.59 -5.78
C MET A 1 25.28 11.75 -5.51
N ALA A 2 24.76 12.96 -5.24
CA ALA A 2 23.34 13.15 -4.90
C ALA A 2 22.33 12.71 -5.99
N LEU A 3 22.65 12.92 -7.28
CA LEU A 3 21.82 12.45 -8.40
C LEU A 3 21.66 10.91 -8.43
N ILE A 4 22.73 10.18 -8.09
CA ILE A 4 22.72 8.71 -8.09
C ILE A 4 21.78 8.19 -6.97
N PHE A 5 21.88 8.77 -5.77
CA PHE A 5 20.98 8.45 -4.66
C PHE A 5 19.52 8.78 -4.97
N PHE A 6 19.27 9.91 -5.65
CA PHE A 6 17.93 10.27 -6.10
C PHE A 6 17.35 9.23 -7.07
N VAL A 7 18.11 8.82 -8.09
CA VAL A 7 17.64 7.82 -9.08
C VAL A 7 17.40 6.46 -8.43
N ILE A 8 18.29 6.00 -7.54
CA ILE A 8 18.10 4.73 -6.81
C ILE A 8 16.84 4.80 -5.94
N ALA A 9 16.64 5.90 -5.21
CA ALA A 9 15.46 6.10 -4.38
C ALA A 9 14.17 6.15 -5.22
N LEU A 10 14.17 6.84 -6.36
CA LEU A 10 13.04 6.90 -7.29
C LEU A 10 12.67 5.51 -7.80
N VAL A 11 13.64 4.74 -8.29
CA VAL A 11 13.42 3.35 -8.74
C VAL A 11 12.89 2.49 -7.58
N GLY A 12 13.42 2.67 -6.36
CA GLY A 12 12.94 2.01 -5.15
C GLY A 12 11.48 2.34 -4.81
N VAL A 13 11.08 3.62 -4.92
CA VAL A 13 9.68 4.04 -4.74
C VAL A 13 8.78 3.38 -5.79
N CYS A 14 9.15 3.44 -7.07
CA CYS A 14 8.35 2.84 -8.15
C CYS A 14 8.19 1.33 -7.98
N PHE A 15 9.29 0.63 -7.69
CA PHE A 15 9.28 -0.83 -7.50
C PHE A 15 8.44 -1.22 -6.27
N SER A 16 8.64 -0.56 -5.13
CA SER A 16 7.88 -0.84 -3.90
C SER A 16 6.38 -0.54 -4.05
N MET A 17 6.01 0.54 -4.75
CA MET A 17 4.62 0.86 -5.09
C MET A 17 4.00 -0.21 -6.00
N PHE A 18 4.74 -0.69 -7.00
CA PHE A 18 4.26 -1.77 -7.87
C PHE A 18 4.02 -3.07 -7.08
N CYS A 19 4.96 -3.47 -6.22
CA CYS A 19 4.81 -4.62 -5.35
C CYS A 19 3.67 -4.45 -4.33
N TYR A 20 3.46 -3.23 -3.83
CA TYR A 20 2.32 -2.89 -2.98
C TYR A 20 0.99 -3.07 -3.73
N GLY A 21 0.88 -2.53 -4.94
CA GLY A 21 -0.32 -2.69 -5.78
C GLY A 21 -0.63 -4.17 -6.10
N SER A 22 0.40 -4.98 -6.36
CA SER A 22 0.24 -6.43 -6.56
C SER A 22 -0.27 -7.14 -5.29
N SER A 23 0.33 -6.83 -4.14
CA SER A 23 -0.11 -7.36 -2.84
C SER A 23 -1.54 -6.93 -2.50
N PHE A 24 -1.89 -5.68 -2.80
CA PHE A 24 -3.23 -5.13 -2.63
C PHE A 24 -4.25 -5.88 -3.49
N GLY A 25 -3.93 -6.16 -4.76
CA GLY A 25 -4.77 -6.95 -5.65
C GLY A 25 -5.05 -8.35 -5.09
N LYS A 26 -4.04 -8.98 -4.47
CA LYS A 26 -4.20 -10.29 -3.80
C LYS A 26 -5.11 -10.20 -2.57
N VAL A 27 -4.91 -9.20 -1.70
CA VAL A 27 -5.78 -8.95 -0.53
C VAL A 27 -7.22 -8.74 -0.98
N ARG A 28 -7.44 -7.86 -1.97
CA ARG A 28 -8.77 -7.58 -2.52
C ARG A 28 -9.45 -8.86 -3.03
N ARG A 29 -8.75 -9.65 -3.83
CA ARG A 29 -9.28 -10.91 -4.37
C ARG A 29 -9.60 -11.92 -3.27
N HIS A 30 -8.74 -12.01 -2.25
CA HIS A 30 -8.97 -12.90 -1.11
C HIS A 30 -10.21 -12.48 -0.30
N VAL A 31 -10.31 -11.20 0.05
CA VAL A 31 -11.48 -10.64 0.76
C VAL A 31 -12.75 -10.81 -0.07
N GLN A 32 -12.70 -10.62 -1.39
CA GLN A 32 -13.84 -10.84 -2.27
C GLN A 32 -14.35 -12.29 -2.24
N LEU A 33 -13.44 -13.27 -2.23
CA LEU A 33 -13.77 -14.69 -2.31
C LEU A 33 -14.23 -15.27 -0.96
N TYR A 34 -13.58 -14.86 0.14
CA TYR A 34 -13.77 -15.48 1.45
C TYR A 34 -14.54 -14.61 2.45
N HIS A 35 -14.60 -13.29 2.23
CA HIS A 35 -15.27 -12.34 3.12
C HIS A 35 -16.11 -11.30 2.34
N PRO A 36 -17.16 -11.73 1.60
CA PRO A 36 -17.93 -10.84 0.72
C PRO A 36 -18.66 -9.71 1.47
N GLN A 37 -19.03 -9.91 2.73
CA GLN A 37 -19.59 -8.85 3.57
C GLN A 37 -18.56 -7.73 3.83
N LEU A 38 -17.35 -8.12 4.24
CA LEU A 38 -16.24 -7.19 4.44
C LEU A 38 -15.83 -6.48 3.15
N PHE A 39 -15.91 -7.17 2.00
CA PHE A 39 -15.65 -6.58 0.69
C PHE A 39 -16.58 -5.40 0.38
N ASN A 40 -17.87 -5.56 0.66
CA ASN A 40 -18.86 -4.50 0.47
C ASN A 40 -18.70 -3.37 1.48
N ASP A 41 -18.44 -3.68 2.76
CA ASP A 41 -18.24 -2.69 3.82
C ASP A 41 -17.01 -1.79 3.54
N LEU A 42 -15.93 -2.40 3.04
CA LEU A 42 -14.72 -1.70 2.65
C LEU A 42 -14.87 -0.93 1.32
N GLY A 43 -15.98 -1.08 0.59
CA GLY A 43 -16.18 -0.42 -0.70
C GLY A 43 -15.13 -0.82 -1.73
N LEU A 44 -14.79 -2.12 -1.74
CA LEU A 44 -13.73 -2.69 -2.59
C LEU A 44 -14.21 -3.00 -4.02
N ASP A 45 -15.46 -2.68 -4.33
CA ASP A 45 -16.04 -2.81 -5.66
C ASP A 45 -15.42 -1.77 -6.63
N TYR A 46 -15.27 -2.18 -7.88
CA TYR A 46 -14.64 -1.37 -8.93
C TYR A 46 -15.33 0.01 -9.12
N PRO A 47 -16.67 0.13 -9.03
CA PRO A 47 -17.37 1.41 -9.08
C PRO A 47 -16.98 2.33 -7.92
N THR A 48 -16.95 1.84 -6.68
CA THR A 48 -16.57 2.65 -5.51
C THR A 48 -15.08 3.03 -5.50
N LEU A 49 -14.22 2.20 -6.10
CA LEU A 49 -12.80 2.52 -6.33
C LEU A 49 -12.58 3.64 -7.35
N LEU A 50 -13.47 3.81 -8.34
CA LEU A 50 -13.33 4.82 -9.40
C LEU A 50 -14.15 6.10 -9.15
N LEU A 51 -15.30 5.97 -8.48
CA LEU A 51 -16.33 7.01 -8.40
C LEU A 51 -16.83 7.25 -6.97
N GLY A 52 -16.31 6.51 -5.98
CA GLY A 52 -16.73 6.64 -4.59
C GLY A 52 -16.29 7.98 -3.97
N PRO A 53 -17.09 8.58 -3.06
CA PRO A 53 -16.76 9.83 -2.37
C PRO A 53 -15.57 9.71 -1.39
N ARG A 54 -15.09 8.48 -1.15
CA ARG A 54 -13.85 8.15 -0.46
C ARG A 54 -13.15 7.09 -1.28
N ASP A 55 -11.89 7.32 -1.63
CA ASP A 55 -11.07 6.36 -2.38
C ASP A 55 -11.12 4.99 -1.71
N GLY A 56 -11.67 3.97 -2.39
CA GLY A 56 -11.72 2.59 -1.86
C GLY A 56 -10.33 2.05 -1.51
N PHE A 57 -9.29 2.59 -2.13
CA PHE A 57 -7.89 2.36 -1.79
C PHE A 57 -7.57 2.79 -0.35
N TRP A 58 -8.05 3.96 0.07
CA TRP A 58 -7.83 4.52 1.41
C TRP A 58 -8.49 3.66 2.50
N ARG A 59 -9.70 3.15 2.27
CA ARG A 59 -10.41 2.29 3.25
C ARG A 59 -9.68 0.97 3.50
N VAL A 60 -9.11 0.37 2.46
CA VAL A 60 -8.35 -0.86 2.59
C VAL A 60 -7.01 -0.60 3.25
N GLN A 61 -6.36 0.51 2.89
CA GLN A 61 -5.15 0.94 3.57
C GLN A 61 -5.41 1.19 5.07
N GLU A 62 -6.55 1.81 5.41
CA GLU A 62 -7.01 1.99 6.78
C GLU A 62 -7.29 0.65 7.46
N PHE A 63 -7.94 -0.30 6.80
CA PHE A 63 -8.18 -1.65 7.31
C PHE A 63 -6.87 -2.40 7.62
N ILE A 64 -5.88 -2.32 6.71
CA ILE A 64 -4.55 -2.89 6.91
C ILE A 64 -3.83 -2.17 8.06
N SER A 65 -3.89 -0.83 8.10
CA SER A 65 -3.21 -0.02 9.13
C SER A 65 -3.78 -0.24 10.53
N ARG A 66 -5.11 -0.31 10.66
CA ARG A 66 -5.82 -0.61 11.91
C ARG A 66 -5.77 -2.09 12.31
N LYS A 67 -5.12 -2.94 11.51
CA LYS A 67 -5.04 -4.39 11.71
C LYS A 67 -6.40 -5.08 11.85
N GLY A 68 -7.41 -4.60 11.12
CA GLY A 68 -8.77 -5.18 11.16
C GLY A 68 -8.80 -6.66 10.77
N TYR A 69 -7.81 -7.10 9.97
CA TYR A 69 -7.64 -8.51 9.56
C TYR A 69 -7.32 -9.48 10.71
N LEU A 70 -6.83 -9.01 11.86
CA LEU A 70 -6.53 -9.88 13.00
C LEU A 70 -7.79 -10.49 13.63
N GLN A 71 -8.96 -9.88 13.39
CA GLN A 71 -10.25 -10.37 13.91
C GLN A 71 -10.84 -11.51 13.07
N LEU A 72 -10.34 -11.74 11.86
CA LEU A 72 -10.94 -12.67 10.90
C LEU A 72 -10.40 -14.10 10.99
N SER A 73 -9.49 -14.39 11.93
CA SER A 73 -8.89 -15.72 12.15
C SER A 73 -8.36 -16.39 10.86
N ASP A 74 -7.95 -15.59 9.87
CA ASP A 74 -7.46 -16.03 8.58
C ASP A 74 -5.95 -15.72 8.47
N ASP A 75 -5.14 -16.76 8.59
CA ASP A 75 -3.68 -16.68 8.53
C ASP A 75 -3.18 -16.25 7.15
N THR A 76 -3.90 -16.61 6.09
CA THR A 76 -3.54 -16.27 4.70
C THR A 76 -3.77 -14.79 4.44
N LEU A 77 -4.93 -14.27 4.84
CA LEU A 77 -5.23 -12.84 4.77
C LEU A 77 -4.25 -12.02 5.62
N THR A 78 -3.93 -12.51 6.81
CA THR A 78 -2.95 -11.88 7.72
C THR A 78 -1.57 -11.77 7.06
N ALA A 79 -1.07 -12.86 6.45
CA ALA A 79 0.21 -12.85 5.75
C ALA A 79 0.22 -11.88 4.55
N LEU A 80 -0.86 -11.84 3.78
CA LEU A 80 -1.01 -10.91 2.64
C LEU A 80 -1.02 -9.45 3.09
N CYS A 81 -1.75 -9.13 4.16
CA CYS A 81 -1.81 -7.78 4.73
C CYS A 81 -0.46 -7.34 5.33
N ILE A 82 0.26 -8.24 6.01
CA ILE A 82 1.62 -7.98 6.52
C ILE A 82 2.59 -7.73 5.37
N ASN A 83 2.50 -8.50 4.28
CA ASN A 83 3.36 -8.27 3.12
C ASN A 83 3.05 -6.92 2.47
N ALA A 84 1.77 -6.58 2.31
CA ALA A 84 1.34 -5.28 1.79
C ALA A 84 1.87 -4.12 2.66
N SER A 85 1.77 -4.22 3.99
CA SER A 85 2.29 -3.18 4.89
C SER A 85 3.81 -3.03 4.82
N ARG A 86 4.56 -4.12 4.64
CA ARG A 86 6.01 -4.07 4.40
C ARG A 86 6.37 -3.30 3.13
N TRP A 87 5.67 -3.54 2.03
CA TRP A 87 5.91 -2.81 0.78
C TRP A 87 5.57 -1.32 0.89
N LEU A 88 4.47 -0.99 1.58
CA LEU A 88 4.09 0.38 1.88
C LEU A 88 5.16 1.09 2.72
N PHE A 89 5.65 0.45 3.78
CA PHE A 89 6.70 0.98 4.63
C PHE A 89 8.01 1.19 3.85
N LEU A 90 8.39 0.21 3.02
CA LEU A 90 9.58 0.33 2.19
C LEU A 90 9.48 1.50 1.20
N SER A 91 8.29 1.72 0.61
CA SER A 91 8.03 2.87 -0.25
C SER A 91 8.18 4.20 0.48
N MET A 92 7.66 4.30 1.72
CA MET A 92 7.85 5.48 2.57
C MET A 92 9.34 5.75 2.86
N VAL A 93 10.11 4.71 3.18
CA VAL A 93 11.55 4.84 3.43
C VAL A 93 12.28 5.37 2.20
N PHE A 94 12.02 4.80 1.02
CA PHE A 94 12.63 5.30 -0.23
C PHE A 94 12.20 6.73 -0.55
N PHE A 95 10.94 7.08 -0.28
CA PHE A 95 10.44 8.44 -0.47
C PHE A 95 11.15 9.44 0.45
N ILE A 96 11.36 9.10 1.72
CA ILE A 96 12.11 9.94 2.67
C ILE A 96 13.56 10.13 2.21
N VAL A 97 14.22 9.07 1.75
CA VAL A 97 15.59 9.14 1.20
C VAL A 97 15.64 10.04 -0.04
N MET A 98 14.66 9.90 -0.94
CA MET A 98 14.52 10.74 -2.12
C MET A 98 14.35 12.21 -1.73
N PHE A 99 13.41 12.50 -0.83
CA PHE A 99 13.11 13.84 -0.35
C PHE A 99 14.33 14.49 0.35
N SER A 100 15.03 13.73 1.20
CA SER A 100 16.24 14.20 1.88
C SER A 100 17.38 14.50 0.90
N SER A 101 17.48 13.71 -0.17
CA SER A 101 18.46 13.94 -1.25
C SER A 101 18.12 15.20 -2.05
N VAL A 102 16.85 15.50 -2.25
CA VAL A 102 16.43 16.75 -2.92
C VAL A 102 16.73 17.95 -2.02
N LEU A 103 16.33 17.89 -0.74
CA LEU A 103 16.54 18.98 0.21
C LEU A 103 18.01 19.36 0.38
N SER A 104 18.90 18.37 0.41
CA SER A 104 20.35 18.61 0.52
C SER A 104 20.94 19.32 -0.71
N ASN A 105 20.30 19.26 -1.88
CA ASN A 105 20.71 20.04 -3.06
C ASN A 105 20.14 21.48 -3.07
N PHE A 106 19.19 21.81 -2.20
CA PHE A 106 18.62 23.16 -2.10
C PHE A 106 19.21 23.98 -0.95
N VAL A 107 19.75 23.31 0.09
CA VAL A 107 20.29 23.95 1.30
C VAL A 107 21.78 24.29 1.17
N PHE A 108 22.46 23.78 0.14
CA PHE A 108 23.86 24.08 -0.22
C PHE A 108 23.94 24.64 -1.63
#